data_AF-A0A9J6BG73-F1
#
_entry.id   AF-A0A9J6BG73-F1
#
_cell.length_a   1.000
_cell.length_b   1.000
_cell.length_c   1.000
_cell.angle_alpha   90.00
_cell.angle_beta   90.00
_cell.angle_gamma   90.00
#
_symmetry.space_group_name_H-M   'P 1'
#
loop_
_entity.id
_entity.type
_entity.pdbx_description
1 polymer ?
#
loop_
_entity_poly.entity_id
_entity_poly.type
_entity_poly.pdbx_seq_one_letter_code
_entity_poly.pdbx_strand_id
1 'polypeptide(L)'
;MDPPTPPLRDLSDRQVEIIKNSWATLSGNPEVYGEAIFYTFLERNPEHQKRFTYFRNKPLVDLKGTHQIQRHSGKIMKVFDTAIAALGTENAKTIIVNTISDNADYHGKKGVKKEHYNQIREIILEKVALVCNLDDEGKAAWNDLLDVVYHVTFNILDELRK
;
A
#
# COMPACT_ATOMS: atom_id res chain seq x y z
N MET A 1 -13.74 17.34 2.77
CA MET A 1 -12.85 17.87 1.72
C MET A 1 -12.03 16.70 1.20
N ASP A 2 -11.74 16.64 -0.10
CA ASP A 2 -10.90 15.56 -0.65
C ASP A 2 -9.45 15.73 -0.13
N PRO A 3 -8.77 14.64 0.30
CA PRO A 3 -7.40 14.74 0.78
C PRO A 3 -6.46 15.38 -0.25
N PRO A 4 -5.53 16.26 0.17
CA PRO A 4 -4.56 16.83 -0.74
C PRO A 4 -3.59 15.75 -1.24
N THR A 5 -3.06 15.96 -2.45
CA THR A 5 -1.95 15.15 -2.97
C THR A 5 -0.69 15.47 -2.17
N PRO A 6 -0.02 14.46 -1.55
CA PRO A 6 1.22 14.70 -0.82
C PRO A 6 2.31 15.19 -1.78
N PRO A 7 3.31 15.95 -1.31
CA PRO A 7 4.44 16.36 -2.15
C PRO A 7 5.24 15.12 -2.58
N LEU A 8 5.78 15.14 -3.81
CA LEU A 8 6.72 14.12 -4.24
C LEU A 8 8.01 14.25 -3.42
N ARG A 9 8.57 13.11 -2.98
CA ARG A 9 9.81 13.06 -2.20
C ARG A 9 10.95 12.47 -3.02
N ASP A 10 12.15 12.98 -2.78
CA ASP A 10 13.39 12.32 -3.19
C ASP A 10 13.90 11.52 -1.99
N LEU A 11 14.03 10.20 -2.16
CA LEU A 11 14.52 9.32 -1.10
C LEU A 11 16.05 9.31 -1.10
N SER A 12 16.66 9.56 0.05
CA SER A 12 18.11 9.41 0.22
C SER A 12 18.53 7.93 0.19
N ASP A 13 19.81 7.66 -0.09
CA ASP A 13 20.37 6.30 -0.07
C ASP A 13 20.15 5.61 1.28
N ARG A 14 20.26 6.37 2.38
CA ARG A 14 20.00 5.89 3.74
C ARG A 14 18.53 5.47 3.92
N GLN A 15 17.58 6.28 3.45
CA GLN A 15 16.16 5.92 3.51
C GLN A 15 15.86 4.69 2.64
N VAL A 16 16.45 4.62 1.45
CA VAL A 16 16.31 3.45 0.56
C VAL A 16 16.82 2.18 1.23
N GLU A 17 17.97 2.23 1.90
CA GLU A 17 18.52 1.11 2.66
C GLU A 17 17.56 0.65 3.78
N ILE A 18 17.09 1.59 4.60
CA ILE A 18 16.12 1.34 5.68
C ILE A 18 14.86 0.66 5.14
N ILE A 19 14.28 1.22 4.07
CA ILE A 19 13.07 0.71 3.44
C ILE A 19 13.30 -0.72 2.94
N LYS A 20 14.38 -0.96 2.21
CA LYS A 20 14.67 -2.29 1.64
C LYS A 20 14.91 -3.33 2.73
N ASN A 21 15.69 -3.00 3.75
CA ASN A 21 16.00 -3.91 4.86
C ASN A 21 14.76 -4.25 5.69
N SER A 22 13.95 -3.24 6.03
CA SER A 22 12.71 -3.46 6.78
C SER A 22 11.66 -4.21 5.94
N TRP A 23 11.51 -3.89 4.65
CA TRP A 23 10.57 -4.57 3.77
C TRP A 23 10.91 -6.06 3.58
N ALA A 24 12.19 -6.44 3.56
CA ALA A 24 12.63 -7.83 3.45
C ALA A 24 12.01 -8.74 4.53
N THR A 25 11.71 -8.20 5.72
CA THR A 25 11.02 -8.95 6.79
C THR A 25 9.59 -9.29 6.39
N LEU A 26 8.85 -8.33 5.82
CA LEU A 26 7.46 -8.52 5.42
C LEU A 26 7.37 -9.37 4.15
N SER A 27 8.20 -9.10 3.15
CA SER A 27 8.22 -9.84 1.89
C SER A 27 8.76 -11.26 2.03
N GLY A 28 9.47 -11.57 3.13
CA GLY A 28 9.83 -12.94 3.49
C GLY A 28 8.64 -13.81 3.92
N ASN A 29 7.52 -13.21 4.36
CA ASN A 29 6.29 -13.92 4.72
C ASN A 29 5.04 -13.16 4.21
N PRO A 30 4.89 -13.00 2.88
CA PRO A 30 3.92 -12.09 2.30
C PRO A 30 2.47 -12.55 2.53
N GLU A 31 2.24 -13.85 2.68
CA GLU A 31 0.93 -14.42 3.02
C GLU A 31 0.46 -13.96 4.40
N VAL A 32 1.36 -14.02 5.40
CA VAL A 32 1.07 -13.64 6.78
C VAL A 32 0.89 -12.13 6.90
N TYR A 33 1.88 -11.36 6.47
CA TYR A 33 1.87 -9.91 6.68
C TYR A 33 0.94 -9.19 5.71
N GLY A 34 0.83 -9.66 4.48
CA GLY A 34 -0.15 -9.15 3.54
C GLY A 34 -1.57 -9.38 4.06
N GLU A 35 -1.90 -10.60 4.50
CA GLU A 35 -3.22 -10.87 5.09
C GLU A 35 -3.46 -10.00 6.32
N ALA A 36 -2.46 -9.84 7.21
CA ALA A 36 -2.59 -8.98 8.38
C ALA A 36 -2.90 -7.52 8.01
N ILE A 37 -2.24 -6.96 6.99
CA ILE A 37 -2.52 -5.60 6.49
C ILE A 37 -3.96 -5.51 5.98
N PHE A 38 -4.35 -6.41 5.07
CA PHE A 38 -5.65 -6.32 4.42
C PHE A 38 -6.82 -6.66 5.35
N TYR A 39 -6.64 -7.65 6.23
CA TYR A 39 -7.62 -8.00 7.26
C TYR A 39 -7.83 -6.84 8.22
N THR A 40 -6.76 -6.22 8.75
CA THR A 40 -6.89 -5.03 9.61
C THR A 40 -7.56 -3.86 8.88
N PHE A 41 -7.34 -3.71 7.56
CA PHE A 41 -8.04 -2.71 6.76
C PHE A 41 -9.55 -2.95 6.71
N LEU A 42 -9.98 -4.18 6.42
CA LEU A 42 -11.40 -4.52 6.41
C LEU A 42 -12.04 -4.47 7.80
N GLU A 43 -11.28 -4.79 8.84
CA GLU A 43 -11.73 -4.73 10.24
C GLU A 43 -12.01 -3.28 10.69
N ARG A 44 -11.10 -2.35 10.37
CA ARG A 44 -11.24 -0.93 10.73
C ARG A 44 -12.19 -0.16 9.81
N ASN A 45 -12.40 -0.67 8.60
CA ASN A 45 -13.20 -0.02 7.56
C ASN A 45 -14.18 -1.03 6.92
N PRO A 46 -15.15 -1.55 7.68
CA PRO A 46 -16.05 -2.64 7.25
C PRO A 46 -16.89 -2.28 6.04
N GLU A 47 -17.11 -0.98 5.77
CA GLU A 47 -17.78 -0.50 4.58
C GLU A 47 -17.02 -0.84 3.28
N HIS A 48 -15.72 -1.11 3.33
CA HIS A 48 -14.98 -1.55 2.13
C HIS A 48 -15.19 -3.00 1.81
N GLN A 49 -15.48 -3.85 2.80
CA GLN A 49 -15.70 -5.28 2.56
C GLN A 49 -16.82 -5.53 1.53
N LYS A 50 -17.87 -4.69 1.56
CA LYS A 50 -19.00 -4.78 0.63
C LYS A 50 -18.65 -4.52 -0.84
N ARG A 51 -17.48 -3.91 -1.10
CA ARG A 51 -16.98 -3.60 -2.45
C ARG A 51 -16.32 -4.81 -3.12
N PHE A 52 -16.02 -5.86 -2.36
CA PHE A 52 -15.43 -7.09 -2.86
C PHE A 52 -16.49 -8.18 -3.00
N THR A 53 -16.74 -8.61 -4.25
CA THR A 53 -17.78 -9.60 -4.57
C THR A 53 -17.68 -10.88 -3.73
N TYR A 54 -16.45 -11.35 -3.44
CA TYR A 54 -16.22 -12.57 -2.66
C TYR A 54 -16.33 -12.38 -1.14
N PHE A 55 -16.36 -11.14 -0.64
CA PHE A 55 -16.35 -10.82 0.79
C PHE A 55 -17.66 -10.22 1.29
N ARG A 56 -18.41 -9.52 0.43
CA ARG A 56 -19.55 -8.66 0.81
C ARG A 56 -20.68 -9.31 1.61
N ASN A 57 -20.81 -10.63 1.55
CA ASN A 57 -21.88 -11.39 2.20
C ASN A 57 -21.34 -12.43 3.21
N LYS A 58 -20.12 -12.25 3.70
CA LYS A 58 -19.48 -13.16 4.66
C LYS A 58 -19.08 -12.40 5.91
N PRO A 59 -19.19 -12.98 7.12
CA PRO A 59 -18.52 -12.46 8.30
C PRO A 59 -17.01 -12.30 8.04
N LEU A 60 -16.40 -11.19 8.49
CA LEU A 60 -14.97 -10.94 8.29
C LEU A 60 -14.10 -12.06 8.89
N VAL A 61 -14.49 -12.57 10.06
CA VAL A 61 -13.81 -13.67 10.73
C VAL A 61 -13.71 -14.93 9.86
N ASP A 62 -14.72 -15.19 9.02
CA ASP A 62 -14.76 -16.34 8.11
C ASP A 62 -13.87 -16.16 6.87
N LEU A 63 -13.32 -14.95 6.66
CA LEU A 63 -12.42 -14.65 5.54
C LEU A 63 -10.95 -14.91 5.90
N LYS A 64 -10.61 -14.96 7.19
CA LYS A 64 -9.23 -15.16 7.65
C LYS A 64 -8.67 -16.50 7.16
N GLY A 65 -7.46 -16.51 6.63
CA GLY A 65 -6.80 -17.70 6.07
C GLY A 65 -7.44 -18.25 4.79
N THR A 66 -8.45 -17.60 4.21
CA THR A 66 -9.06 -18.07 2.96
C THR A 66 -8.19 -17.73 1.74
N HIS A 67 -8.23 -18.57 0.71
CA HIS A 67 -7.51 -18.29 -0.53
C HIS A 67 -7.90 -16.93 -1.15
N GLN A 68 -9.14 -16.45 -0.95
CA GLN A 68 -9.57 -15.17 -1.47
C GLN A 68 -8.93 -13.97 -0.75
N ILE A 69 -8.78 -14.02 0.59
CA ILE A 69 -8.08 -12.95 1.32
C ILE A 69 -6.60 -12.96 0.97
N GLN A 70 -5.96 -14.14 0.96
CA GLN A 70 -4.56 -14.33 0.59
C GLN A 70 -4.26 -13.84 -0.83
N ARG A 71 -5.15 -14.13 -1.79
CA ARG A 71 -5.00 -13.67 -3.16
C ARG A 71 -5.05 -12.15 -3.28
N HIS A 72 -5.94 -11.48 -2.52
CA HIS A 72 -6.02 -10.02 -2.59
C HIS A 72 -4.86 -9.37 -1.86
N SER A 73 -4.53 -9.84 -0.66
CA SER A 73 -3.38 -9.34 0.10
C SER A 73 -2.05 -9.54 -0.64
N GLY A 74 -1.85 -10.67 -1.30
CA GLY A 74 -0.67 -10.92 -2.12
C GLY A 74 -0.49 -9.90 -3.26
N LYS A 75 -1.59 -9.36 -3.82
CA LYS A 75 -1.50 -8.29 -4.82
C LYS A 75 -1.06 -6.96 -4.21
N ILE A 76 -1.48 -6.66 -2.98
CA ILE A 76 -1.01 -5.48 -2.24
C ILE A 76 0.49 -5.61 -2.04
N MET A 77 0.95 -6.73 -1.50
CA MET A 77 2.38 -7.01 -1.31
C MET A 77 3.16 -6.86 -2.61
N LYS A 78 2.65 -7.40 -3.72
CA LYS A 78 3.35 -7.36 -5.02
C LYS A 78 3.57 -5.95 -5.58
N VAL A 79 2.62 -5.04 -5.34
CA VAL A 79 2.74 -3.63 -5.75
C VAL A 79 3.91 -2.97 -5.01
N PHE A 80 3.97 -3.14 -3.69
CA PHE A 80 5.06 -2.61 -2.88
C PHE A 80 6.39 -3.31 -3.15
N ASP A 81 6.41 -4.64 -3.33
CA ASP A 81 7.61 -5.39 -3.72
C ASP A 81 8.23 -4.81 -4.98
N THR A 82 7.40 -4.53 -5.99
CA THR A 82 7.87 -4.04 -7.29
C THR A 82 8.42 -2.62 -7.16
N ALA A 83 7.73 -1.74 -6.44
CA ALA A 83 8.18 -0.38 -6.20
C ALA A 83 9.48 -0.33 -5.37
N ILE A 84 9.57 -1.11 -4.28
CA ILE A 84 10.70 -1.13 -3.36
C ILE A 84 11.93 -1.79 -4.00
N ALA A 85 11.75 -2.86 -4.78
CA ALA A 85 12.85 -3.50 -5.51
C ALA A 85 13.52 -2.55 -6.49
N ALA A 86 12.74 -1.65 -7.10
CA ALA A 86 13.24 -0.65 -8.05
C ALA A 86 14.03 0.49 -7.39
N LEU A 87 13.89 0.73 -6.08
CA LEU A 87 14.61 1.81 -5.39
C LEU A 87 16.13 1.67 -5.51
N GLY A 88 16.80 2.78 -5.81
CA GLY A 88 18.25 2.83 -6.02
C GLY A 88 18.72 2.26 -7.36
N THR A 89 17.81 1.95 -8.29
CA THR A 89 18.15 1.55 -9.67
C THR A 89 17.97 2.72 -10.64
N GLU A 90 18.65 2.68 -11.79
CA GLU A 90 18.53 3.71 -12.84
C GLU A 90 17.08 3.88 -13.32
N ASN A 91 16.29 2.81 -13.33
CA ASN A 91 14.91 2.80 -13.79
C ASN A 91 13.87 2.97 -12.67
N ALA A 92 14.29 3.33 -11.45
CA ALA A 92 13.43 3.40 -10.26
C ALA A 92 12.15 4.18 -10.52
N LYS A 93 12.28 5.42 -11.02
CA LYS A 93 11.16 6.33 -11.25
C LYS A 93 10.15 5.74 -12.23
N THR A 94 10.61 5.21 -13.36
CA THR A 94 9.74 4.62 -14.40
C THR A 94 8.98 3.42 -13.87
N ILE A 95 9.65 2.50 -13.18
CA ILE A 95 9.03 1.29 -12.63
C ILE A 95 7.99 1.64 -11.56
N ILE A 96 8.32 2.56 -10.66
CA ILE A 96 7.41 3.02 -9.59
C ILE A 96 6.19 3.69 -10.22
N VAL A 97 6.39 4.67 -11.11
CA VAL A 97 5.27 5.39 -11.74
C VAL A 97 4.36 4.44 -12.49
N ASN A 98 4.88 3.54 -13.32
CA ASN A 98 4.04 2.61 -14.09
C ASN A 98 3.25 1.67 -13.17
N THR A 99 3.93 1.04 -12.21
CA THR A 99 3.30 0.08 -11.29
C THR A 99 2.18 0.73 -10.46
N ILE A 100 2.43 1.94 -9.95
CA ILE A 100 1.47 2.65 -9.10
C ILE A 100 0.34 3.25 -9.94
N SER A 101 0.63 3.78 -11.14
CA SER A 101 -0.40 4.32 -12.03
C SER A 101 -1.38 3.25 -12.50
N ASP A 102 -0.90 2.06 -12.89
CA ASP A 102 -1.77 0.94 -13.28
C ASP A 102 -2.69 0.51 -12.13
N ASN A 103 -2.15 0.48 -10.89
CA ASN A 103 -2.94 0.17 -9.70
C ASN A 103 -3.99 1.26 -9.42
N ALA A 104 -3.58 2.54 -9.49
CA ALA A 104 -4.42 3.68 -9.21
C ALA A 104 -5.57 3.79 -10.22
N ASP A 105 -5.29 3.62 -11.52
CA ASP A 105 -6.28 3.63 -12.59
C ASP A 105 -7.33 2.54 -12.39
N TYR A 106 -6.89 1.30 -12.12
CA TYR A 106 -7.78 0.17 -11.88
C TYR A 106 -8.75 0.41 -10.72
N HIS A 107 -8.24 0.93 -9.60
CA HIS A 107 -9.04 1.22 -8.41
C HIS A 107 -9.91 2.47 -8.59
N GLY A 108 -9.41 3.50 -9.27
CA GLY A 108 -10.13 4.72 -9.58
C GLY A 108 -11.38 4.46 -10.43
N LYS A 109 -11.26 3.64 -11.47
CA LYS A 109 -12.39 3.15 -12.30
C LYS A 109 -13.45 2.38 -11.51
N LYS A 110 -13.11 1.89 -10.32
CA LYS A 110 -14.03 1.22 -9.37
C LYS A 110 -14.56 2.15 -8.28
N GLY A 111 -14.33 3.45 -8.40
CA GLY A 111 -14.77 4.48 -7.46
C GLY A 111 -13.99 4.49 -6.14
N VAL A 112 -12.75 3.95 -6.10
CA VAL A 112 -11.87 4.13 -4.94
C VAL A 112 -11.40 5.58 -4.90
N LYS A 113 -11.49 6.21 -3.72
CA LYS A 113 -11.15 7.62 -3.50
C LYS A 113 -9.86 7.74 -2.69
N LYS A 114 -9.25 8.93 -2.70
CA LYS A 114 -8.05 9.26 -1.91
C LYS A 114 -8.20 8.91 -0.43
N GLU A 115 -9.37 9.17 0.16
CA GLU A 115 -9.70 8.81 1.54
C GLU A 115 -9.51 7.31 1.81
N HIS A 116 -9.97 6.44 0.90
CA HIS A 116 -9.84 4.99 1.06
C HIS A 116 -8.37 4.53 0.97
N TYR A 117 -7.58 5.20 0.14
CA TYR A 117 -6.15 4.97 0.09
C TYR A 117 -5.47 5.39 1.40
N ASN A 118 -5.81 6.56 1.95
CA ASN A 118 -5.22 7.00 3.23
C ASN A 118 -5.52 6.02 4.38
N GLN A 119 -6.71 5.43 4.42
CA GLN A 119 -7.05 4.39 5.40
C GLN A 119 -6.12 3.17 5.31
N ILE A 120 -5.73 2.72 4.11
CA ILE A 120 -4.76 1.62 3.98
C ILE A 120 -3.31 2.09 4.19
N ARG A 121 -2.98 3.35 3.87
CA ARG A 121 -1.67 3.97 4.13
C ARG A 121 -1.26 3.84 5.59
N GLU A 122 -2.17 4.24 6.48
CA GLU A 122 -1.95 4.23 7.93
C GLU A 122 -1.67 2.82 8.43
N ILE A 123 -2.41 1.83 7.92
CA ILE A 123 -2.27 0.43 8.31
C ILE A 123 -0.94 -0.15 7.83
N ILE A 124 -0.51 0.17 6.60
CA ILE A 124 0.79 -0.27 6.09
C ILE A 124 1.92 0.28 6.96
N LEU A 125 1.92 1.59 7.23
CA LEU A 125 2.93 2.21 8.08
C LEU A 125 2.95 1.60 9.48
N GLU A 126 1.77 1.43 10.10
CA GLU A 126 1.65 0.82 11.43
C GLU A 126 2.21 -0.61 11.44
N LYS A 127 1.83 -1.44 10.46
CA LYS A 127 2.27 -2.85 10.41
C LYS A 127 3.77 -2.96 10.17
N VAL A 128 4.33 -2.19 9.25
CA VAL A 128 5.78 -2.19 9.02
C VAL A 128 6.50 -1.70 10.29
N ALA A 129 6.05 -0.59 10.89
CA ALA A 129 6.68 -0.04 12.08
C ALA A 129 6.68 -1.03 13.24
N LEU A 130 5.58 -1.75 13.44
CA LEU A 130 5.43 -2.76 14.47
C LEU A 130 6.31 -3.99 14.19
N VAL A 131 6.19 -4.57 12.99
CA VAL A 131 6.87 -5.83 12.63
C VAL A 131 8.39 -5.66 12.60
N CYS A 132 8.87 -4.52 12.12
CA CYS A 132 10.29 -4.24 11.97
C CYS A 132 10.88 -3.43 13.12
N ASN A 133 10.07 -3.14 14.16
CA ASN A 133 10.44 -2.30 15.30
C ASN A 133 11.12 -0.99 14.85
N LEU A 134 10.49 -0.28 13.91
CA LEU A 134 11.06 0.94 13.34
C LEU A 134 11.13 2.04 14.40
N ASP A 135 12.31 2.67 14.47
CA ASP A 135 12.50 3.93 15.18
C ASP A 135 11.93 5.11 14.37
N ASP A 136 12.19 6.33 14.83
CA ASP A 136 11.66 7.54 14.20
C ASP A 136 12.28 7.80 12.82
N GLU A 137 13.56 7.45 12.61
CA GLU A 137 14.21 7.49 11.29
C GLU A 137 13.52 6.51 10.33
N GLY A 138 13.27 5.28 10.80
CA GLY A 138 12.57 4.25 10.04
C GLY A 138 11.16 4.66 9.63
N LYS A 139 10.38 5.20 10.57
CA LYS A 139 9.04 5.71 10.30
C LYS A 139 9.05 6.91 9.34
N ALA A 140 10.04 7.80 9.45
CA ALA A 140 10.19 8.92 8.52
C ALA A 140 10.49 8.44 7.10
N ALA A 141 11.43 7.50 6.94
CA ALA A 141 11.77 6.90 5.65
C ALA A 141 10.53 6.25 4.98
N TRP A 142 9.76 5.48 5.75
CA TRP A 142 8.52 4.86 5.25
C TRP A 142 7.43 5.86 4.91
N ASN A 143 7.30 6.94 5.69
CA ASN A 143 6.38 8.02 5.34
C ASN A 143 6.75 8.69 4.02
N ASP A 144 8.03 8.97 3.78
CA ASP A 144 8.47 9.58 2.53
C ASP A 144 8.24 8.65 1.33
N LEU A 145 8.47 7.33 1.48
CA LEU A 145 8.11 6.36 0.45
C LEU A 145 6.60 6.37 0.15
N LEU A 146 5.78 6.36 1.19
CA LEU A 146 4.32 6.40 1.04
C LEU A 146 3.88 7.70 0.39
N ASP A 147 4.52 8.84 0.69
CA ASP A 147 4.27 10.10 -0.01
C ASP A 147 4.55 9.97 -1.51
N VAL A 148 5.65 9.32 -1.92
CA VAL A 148 5.94 9.04 -3.36
C VAL A 148 4.83 8.20 -4.01
N VAL A 149 4.45 7.08 -3.39
CA VAL A 149 3.40 6.19 -3.91
C VAL A 149 2.06 6.91 -4.01
N TYR A 150 1.71 7.70 -3.00
CA TYR A 150 0.40 8.33 -2.91
C TYR A 150 0.33 9.60 -3.74
N HIS A 151 1.46 10.28 -3.97
CA HIS A 151 1.56 11.36 -4.94
C HIS A 151 1.15 10.87 -6.34
N VAL A 152 1.75 9.77 -6.80
CA VAL A 152 1.40 9.18 -8.11
C VAL A 152 -0.05 8.73 -8.13
N THR A 153 -0.49 8.00 -7.09
CA THR A 153 -1.86 7.49 -7.01
C THR A 153 -2.88 8.63 -7.09
N PHE A 154 -2.67 9.71 -6.33
CA PHE A 154 -3.66 10.78 -6.20
C PHE A 154 -3.72 11.65 -7.45
N ASN A 155 -2.62 11.85 -8.15
CA ASN A 155 -2.62 12.50 -9.46
C ASN A 155 -3.47 11.71 -10.47
N ILE A 156 -3.31 10.39 -10.54
CA ILE A 156 -4.14 9.54 -11.42
C ILE A 156 -5.62 9.58 -11.03
N LEU A 157 -5.93 9.54 -9.74
CA LEU A 157 -7.32 9.66 -9.28
C LEU A 157 -7.94 11.03 -9.59
N ASP A 158 -7.15 12.11 -9.56
CA ASP A 158 -7.61 13.45 -9.93
C ASP A 158 -7.85 13.56 -11.43
N GLU A 159 -7.00 12.95 -12.25
CA GLU A 159 -7.16 12.89 -13.71
C GLU A 159 -8.44 12.15 -14.12
N LEU A 160 -8.76 11.04 -13.45
CA LEU A 160 -9.98 10.26 -13.73
C LEU A 160 -11.29 10.97 -13.35
N ARG A 161 -11.22 12.07 -12.59
CA ARG A 161 -12.39 12.85 -12.14
C ARG A 161 -12.65 14.10 -12.99
N LYS A 162 -11.72 14.45 -13.88
CA LYS A 162 -11.88 15.53 -14.86
C LYS A 162 -12.82 15.09 -15.98
#